data_AF-A0A0W8G2M8-F1
#
_entry.id   AF-A0A0W8G2M8-F1
#
_cell.length_a   1.000
_cell.length_b   1.000
_cell.length_c   1.000
_cell.angle_alpha   90.00
_cell.angle_beta   90.00
_cell.angle_gamma   90.00
#
_symmetry.space_group_name_H-M   'P 1'
#
loop_
_entity.id
_entity.type
_entity.pdbx_description
1 polymer ?
#
loop_
_entity_poly.entity_id
_entity_poly.type
_entity_poly.pdbx_seq_one_letter_code
_entity_poly.pdbx_strand_id
1 'polypeptide(L)'
;MFGIGTTELLVILVVALIVIGPSKLPDVMRTIGKGLAEFRRVSTDVKSTLEAEVQRAEDTKRKEEAKKELFPDNEADKPDAAAATAQAEKSAKEPAETPAASPAADKQTV
;
A
#
# COMPACT_ATOMS: atom_id res chain seq x y z
N MET A 1 1.24 36.58 -11.81
CA MET A 1 0.65 36.85 -13.13
C MET A 1 -0.68 36.11 -13.32
N PHE A 2 -1.61 36.25 -12.38
CA PHE A 2 -3.01 35.82 -12.55
C PHE A 2 -3.87 36.87 -11.85
N GLY A 3 -4.09 37.98 -12.55
CA GLY A 3 -4.96 39.07 -12.10
C GLY A 3 -6.43 38.74 -12.35
N ILE A 4 -6.89 37.55 -11.96
CA ILE A 4 -8.31 37.21 -12.03
C ILE A 4 -8.93 37.72 -10.74
N GLY A 5 -9.54 38.91 -10.82
CA GLY A 5 -10.38 39.45 -9.77
C GLY A 5 -11.75 38.79 -9.77
N THR A 6 -12.56 39.17 -8.78
CA THR A 6 -13.97 38.77 -8.70
C THR A 6 -14.75 39.21 -9.94
N THR A 7 -14.40 40.36 -10.54
CA THR A 7 -15.01 40.90 -11.76
C THR A 7 -14.74 40.01 -12.98
N GLU A 8 -13.48 39.64 -13.23
CA GLU A 8 -13.11 38.76 -14.35
C GLU A 8 -13.77 37.38 -14.21
N LEU A 9 -13.83 36.83 -13.00
CA LEU A 9 -14.51 35.56 -12.73
C LEU A 9 -16.01 35.66 -13.05
N LEU A 10 -16.66 36.77 -12.72
CA LEU A 10 -18.08 37.00 -12.99
C LEU A 10 -18.36 37.10 -14.50
N VAL A 11 -17.49 37.78 -15.26
CA VAL A 11 -17.61 37.84 -16.73
C VAL A 11 -17.50 36.45 -17.35
N ILE A 12 -16.52 35.65 -16.92
CA ILE A 12 -16.36 34.26 -17.39
C ILE A 12 -17.60 33.43 -17.02
N LEU A 13 -18.16 33.61 -15.82
CA LEU A 13 -19.37 32.92 -15.39
C LEU A 13 -20.57 33.28 -16.29
N VAL A 14 -20.75 34.56 -16.62
CA VAL A 14 -21.82 35.00 -17.53
C VAL A 14 -21.65 34.38 -18.91
N VAL A 15 -20.44 34.38 -19.47
CA VAL A 15 -20.16 33.75 -20.77
C VAL A 15 -20.45 32.24 -20.72
N ALA A 16 -19.99 31.55 -19.67
CA ALA A 16 -20.27 30.14 -19.48
C ALA A 16 -21.76 29.83 -19.36
N LEU A 17 -22.52 30.69 -18.66
CA LEU A 17 -23.98 30.59 -18.54
C LEU A 17 -24.69 30.80 -19.88
N ILE A 18 -24.18 31.64 -20.77
CA ILE A 18 -24.76 31.82 -22.11
C ILE A 18 -24.51 30.57 -22.97
N VAL A 19 -23.30 30.00 -22.91
CA VAL A 19 -22.91 28.82 -23.71
C VAL A 19 -23.63 27.56 -23.24
N ILE A 20 -23.64 27.31 -21.92
CA ILE A 20 -24.22 26.09 -21.33
C ILE A 20 -25.72 26.26 -21.07
N GLY A 21 -26.15 27.48 -20.73
CA GLY A 21 -27.49 27.80 -20.25
C GLY A 21 -27.57 27.81 -18.71
N PRO A 22 -28.22 28.81 -18.08
CA PRO A 22 -28.34 28.90 -16.62
C PRO A 22 -29.13 27.73 -16.01
N SER A 23 -30.06 27.16 -16.76
CA SER A 23 -30.82 25.99 -16.32
C SER A 23 -30.02 24.68 -16.35
N LYS A 24 -28.94 24.61 -17.16
CA LYS A 24 -28.12 23.40 -17.32
C LYS A 24 -26.94 23.33 -16.36
N LEU A 25 -26.41 24.48 -15.94
CA LEU A 25 -25.35 24.56 -14.92
C LEU A 25 -25.69 23.75 -13.65
N PRO A 26 -26.86 23.91 -12.99
CA PRO A 26 -27.17 23.15 -11.79
C PRO A 26 -27.26 21.64 -12.05
N ASP A 27 -27.68 21.20 -13.23
CA ASP A 27 -27.75 19.78 -13.58
C ASP A 27 -26.35 19.17 -13.77
N VAL A 28 -25.44 19.89 -14.43
CA VAL A 28 -24.03 19.49 -14.57
C VAL A 28 -23.36 19.41 -13.19
N MET A 29 -23.55 20.43 -12.36
CA MET A 29 -23.00 20.45 -11.00
C MET A 29 -23.57 19.34 -10.12
N ARG A 30 -24.87 19.02 -10.25
CA ARG A 30 -25.47 17.87 -9.54
C ARG A 30 -24.85 16.56 -9.97
N THR A 31 -24.56 16.39 -11.26
CA THR A 31 -23.98 15.16 -11.78
C THR A 31 -22.55 14.97 -11.30
N ILE A 32 -21.72 16.02 -11.42
CA ILE A 32 -20.34 16.04 -10.92
C ILE A 32 -20.33 15.88 -9.39
N GLY A 33 -21.22 16.59 -8.69
CA GLY A 33 -21.34 16.55 -7.24
C GLY A 33 -21.72 15.18 -6.71
N LYS A 34 -22.64 14.46 -7.37
CA LYS A 34 -22.98 13.08 -7.03
C LYS A 34 -21.77 12.15 -7.19
N GLY A 35 -21.06 12.24 -8.31
CA GLY A 35 -19.85 11.44 -8.54
C GLY A 35 -18.77 11.70 -7.49
N LEU A 36 -18.54 12.97 -7.14
CA LEU A 36 -17.58 13.33 -6.08
C LEU A 36 -18.04 12.85 -4.70
N ALA A 37 -19.34 12.91 -4.39
CA ALA A 37 -19.90 12.43 -3.14
C ALA A 37 -19.77 10.90 -3.00
N GLU A 38 -20.04 10.15 -4.07
CA GLU A 38 -19.84 8.71 -4.12
C GLU A 38 -18.36 8.36 -3.98
N PHE A 39 -17.48 9.04 -4.72
CA PHE A 39 -16.03 8.87 -4.58
C PHE A 39 -15.55 9.12 -3.15
N ARG A 40 -16.06 10.19 -2.52
CA ARG A 40 -15.73 10.52 -1.13
C ARG A 40 -16.20 9.41 -0.19
N ARG A 41 -17.42 8.89 -0.37
CA ARG A 41 -17.97 7.81 0.44
C ARG A 41 -17.12 6.54 0.34
N VAL A 42 -16.79 6.11 -0.87
CA VAL A 42 -15.93 4.95 -1.10
C VAL A 42 -14.55 5.17 -0.47
N SER A 43 -13.97 6.36 -0.62
CA SER A 43 -12.69 6.70 0.01
C SER A 43 -12.75 6.61 1.54
N THR A 44 -13.85 7.08 2.14
CA THR A 44 -14.08 7.01 3.58
C THR A 44 -14.27 5.58 4.06
N ASP A 45 -15.03 4.76 3.34
CA ASP A 45 -15.27 3.37 3.70
C ASP A 45 -13.97 2.56 3.67
N VAL A 46 -13.14 2.72 2.62
CA VAL A 46 -11.81 2.09 2.53
C VAL A 46 -10.88 2.54 3.66
N LYS A 47 -10.88 3.84 3.99
CA LYS A 47 -10.09 4.33 5.12
C LYS A 47 -10.55 3.66 6.42
N SER A 48 -11.86 3.57 6.63
CA SER A 48 -12.43 2.96 7.83
C SER A 48 -12.12 1.46 7.94
N THR A 49 -12.11 0.72 6.83
CA THR A 49 -11.77 -0.72 6.85
C THR A 49 -10.30 -0.93 7.17
N LEU A 50 -9.41 -0.15 6.57
CA LEU A 50 -7.97 -0.22 6.86
C LEU A 50 -7.68 0.16 8.31
N GLU A 51 -8.31 1.21 8.82
CA GLU A 51 -8.13 1.65 10.21
C GLU A 51 -8.65 0.60 11.20
N ALA A 52 -9.76 -0.08 10.88
CA ALA A 52 -10.28 -1.18 11.68
C ALA A 52 -9.39 -2.44 11.63
N GLU A 53 -8.80 -2.76 10.48
CA GLU A 53 -7.87 -3.89 10.33
C GLU A 53 -6.55 -3.65 11.07
N VAL A 54 -5.99 -2.44 10.95
CA VAL A 54 -4.79 -2.03 11.67
C VAL A 54 -5.04 -2.10 13.18
N GLN A 55 -6.14 -1.55 13.67
CA GLN A 55 -6.50 -1.61 15.09
C GLN A 55 -6.59 -3.06 15.61
N ARG A 56 -7.23 -3.96 14.83
CA ARG A 56 -7.33 -5.38 15.19
C ARG A 56 -5.96 -6.08 15.21
N ALA A 57 -5.07 -5.74 14.29
CA ALA A 57 -3.72 -6.29 14.25
C ALA A 57 -2.92 -5.84 15.49
N GLU A 58 -3.05 -4.57 15.89
CA GLU A 58 -2.40 -4.04 17.09
C GLU A 58 -2.94 -4.68 18.39
N ASP A 59 -4.27 -4.85 18.49
CA ASP A 59 -4.90 -5.51 19.65
C ASP A 59 -4.48 -6.98 19.77
N THR A 60 -4.30 -7.67 18.64
CA THR A 60 -3.84 -9.07 18.62
C THR A 60 -2.38 -9.17 19.05
N LYS A 61 -1.52 -8.27 18.57
CA LYS A 61 -0.11 -8.19 19.00
C LYS A 61 0.01 -7.93 20.50
N ARG A 62 -0.73 -6.95 21.04
CA ARG A 62 -0.72 -6.66 22.49
C ARG A 62 -1.15 -7.86 23.32
N LYS A 63 -2.13 -8.63 22.87
CA LYS A 63 -2.59 -9.83 23.57
C LYS A 63 -1.56 -10.96 23.52
N GLU A 64 -0.86 -11.14 22.41
CA GLU A 64 0.23 -12.11 22.31
C GLU A 64 1.42 -11.73 23.20
N GLU A 65 1.82 -10.45 23.20
CA GLU A 65 2.89 -9.93 24.05
C GLU A 65 2.54 -10.08 25.53
N ALA A 66 1.32 -9.70 25.94
CA ALA A 66 0.85 -9.90 27.31
C ALA A 66 0.79 -11.39 27.71
N LYS A 67 0.39 -12.29 26.80
CA LYS A 67 0.39 -13.74 27.07
C LYS A 67 1.81 -14.28 27.24
N LYS A 68 2.78 -13.76 26.48
CA LYS A 68 4.20 -14.12 26.61
C LYS A 68 4.81 -13.62 27.91
N GLU A 69 4.39 -12.45 28.39
CA GLU A 69 4.81 -11.92 29.69
C GLU A 69 4.13 -12.60 30.88
N LEU A 70 2.87 -13.04 30.75
CA LEU A 70 2.14 -13.75 31.81
C LEU A 70 2.51 -15.24 31.91
N PHE A 71 2.96 -15.87 30.82
CA PHE A 71 3.44 -17.25 30.79
C PHE A 71 4.83 -17.28 30.15
N PRO A 72 5.88 -16.79 30.84
CA PRO A 72 7.22 -17.06 30.40
C PRO A 72 7.45 -18.57 30.54
N ASP A 73 7.80 -19.22 29.42
CA ASP A 73 8.17 -20.62 29.38
C ASP A 73 9.42 -20.82 30.26
N ASN A 74 9.20 -21.01 31.57
CA ASN A 74 10.18 -21.57 32.48
C ASN A 74 10.21 -23.07 32.22
N GLU A 75 10.86 -23.44 31.13
CA GLU A 75 11.31 -24.80 30.90
C GLU A 75 12.59 -25.01 31.75
N ALA A 76 12.38 -25.12 33.05
CA ALA A 76 13.33 -25.75 33.96
C ALA A 76 12.80 -27.16 34.25
N ASP A 77 13.29 -28.15 33.52
CA ASP A 77 13.92 -29.35 34.09
C ASP A 77 14.31 -30.34 32.99
N LYS A 78 15.61 -30.39 32.69
CA LYS A 78 16.30 -31.67 32.51
C LYS A 78 17.81 -31.46 32.71
N PRO A 79 18.37 -31.95 33.83
CA PRO A 79 19.81 -32.13 33.93
C PRO A 79 20.16 -33.40 33.15
N ASP A 80 21.14 -33.34 32.26
CA ASP A 80 22.24 -34.31 32.31
C ASP A 80 23.38 -33.89 31.39
N ALA A 81 24.56 -33.93 31.98
CA ALA A 81 25.82 -33.71 31.32
C ALA A 81 26.24 -35.02 30.63
N ALA A 82 26.55 -34.99 29.34
CA ALA A 82 27.41 -36.00 28.74
C ALA A 82 28.17 -35.44 27.55
N ALA A 83 29.48 -35.59 27.64
CA ALA A 83 30.50 -34.99 26.81
C ALA A 83 30.56 -35.55 25.37
N ALA A 84 31.06 -34.68 24.49
CA ALA A 84 32.07 -34.96 23.46
C ALA A 84 31.92 -36.23 22.59
N THR A 85 31.58 -36.01 21.31
CA THR A 85 32.16 -36.72 20.16
C THR A 85 32.08 -35.75 18.98
N ALA A 86 33.16 -34.99 18.74
CA ALA A 86 34.15 -35.28 17.72
C ALA A 86 33.62 -35.12 16.28
N GLN A 87 34.04 -33.99 15.69
CA GLN A 87 34.36 -33.75 14.28
C GLN A 87 34.29 -34.96 13.31
N ALA A 88 33.39 -34.86 12.33
CA ALA A 88 33.45 -35.40 10.96
C ALA A 88 32.18 -34.86 10.27
N GLU A 89 32.13 -34.16 9.13
CA GLU A 89 33.03 -34.06 7.99
C GLU A 89 32.91 -32.65 7.38
N LYS A 90 34.04 -31.95 7.33
CA LYS A 90 34.30 -30.83 6.43
C LYS A 90 35.21 -31.39 5.33
N SER A 91 34.67 -31.95 4.24
CA SER A 91 35.38 -32.09 2.95
C SER A 91 34.49 -32.70 1.87
N ALA A 92 33.95 -31.86 0.97
CA ALA A 92 33.73 -32.17 -0.45
C ALA A 92 33.05 -30.93 -1.08
N LYS A 93 33.80 -29.85 -1.30
CA LYS A 93 34.48 -29.56 -2.58
C LYS A 93 33.53 -28.90 -3.59
N GLU A 94 33.43 -27.58 -3.48
CA GLU A 94 33.46 -26.67 -4.64
C GLU A 94 34.67 -27.07 -5.52
N PRO A 95 34.58 -27.08 -6.86
CA PRO A 95 34.47 -25.81 -7.60
C PRO A 95 33.74 -25.90 -8.96
N ALA A 96 33.56 -24.72 -9.55
CA ALA A 96 33.40 -24.37 -10.98
C ALA A 96 32.09 -23.61 -11.22
N GLU A 97 32.08 -22.30 -11.04
CA GLU A 97 32.49 -21.30 -12.05
C GLU A 97 31.74 -21.44 -13.39
N THR A 98 30.74 -20.57 -13.54
CA THR A 98 30.31 -19.94 -14.79
C THR A 98 31.52 -19.57 -15.67
N PRO A 99 31.47 -19.79 -16.99
CA PRO A 99 31.33 -18.61 -17.85
C PRO A 99 30.62 -18.89 -19.20
N ALA A 100 30.37 -17.77 -19.90
CA ALA A 100 29.88 -17.62 -21.29
C ALA A 100 28.35 -17.49 -21.40
N ALA A 101 27.81 -16.27 -21.56
CA ALA A 101 27.89 -15.43 -22.78
C ALA A 101 27.38 -16.22 -24.00
N SER A 102 26.47 -15.75 -24.83
CA SER A 102 26.38 -14.41 -25.43
C SER A 102 25.14 -14.39 -26.38
N PRO A 103 24.91 -13.40 -27.27
CA PRO A 103 23.62 -12.73 -27.44
C PRO A 103 23.03 -12.93 -28.85
N ALA A 104 21.80 -12.46 -29.10
CA ALA A 104 21.29 -12.03 -30.42
C ALA A 104 19.84 -11.57 -30.21
N ALA A 105 19.47 -10.29 -30.32
CA ALA A 105 19.39 -9.50 -31.54
C ALA A 105 18.59 -10.22 -32.64
N ASP A 106 17.31 -9.87 -32.76
CA ASP A 106 16.65 -9.87 -34.06
C ASP A 106 15.79 -8.61 -34.19
N LYS A 107 16.27 -7.73 -35.08
CA LYS A 107 15.55 -6.58 -35.62
C LYS A 107 14.83 -7.07 -36.87
N GLN A 108 13.65 -6.51 -37.10
CA GLN A 108 13.16 -6.06 -38.42
C GLN A 108 12.77 -7.15 -39.43
N THR A 109 11.48 -7.19 -39.79
CA THR A 109 10.82 -7.64 -41.06
C THR A 109 9.31 -7.70 -40.73
N VAL A 110 8.33 -6.97 -41.30
CA VAL A 110 8.07 -6.30 -42.59
C VAL A 110 7.34 -4.98 -42.33
#